data_AF-A0A804L2Y2-F1
#
_entry.id   AF-A0A804L2Y2-F1
#
_cell.length_a   1.000
_cell.length_b   1.000
_cell.length_c   1.000
_cell.angle_alpha   90.00
_cell.angle_beta   90.00
_cell.angle_gamma   90.00
#
_symmetry.space_group_name_H-M   'P 1'
#
loop_
_entity.id
_entity.type
_entity.pdbx_description
1 polymer ?
#
loop_
_entity_poly.entity_id
_entity_poly.type
_entity_poly.pdbx_seq_one_letter_code
_entity_poly.pdbx_strand_id
1 'polypeptide(L)'
;MASTCFFRLSLPLPLFPLLTRNVPMVAIHSFAPYRSMHRHLLSSAMIPRPNHLSCIRSMSSNASAEEAGVPRSVPVAVAHELLEAGHRYLDVRTEGEFSSGHAVGAVNIPYMFKSNSGMSKNPNFMQEVLSTFKKDDEIIVGCLSGKRSSMAATELSNAGFTGITDISGGYSAWVENGLPTEK
;
A
#
# COMPACT_ATOMS: atom_id res chain seq x y z
N MET A 1 -57.23 30.42 -7.05
CA MET A 1 -57.94 29.12 -7.07
C MET A 1 -56.91 28.07 -7.43
N ALA A 2 -56.30 27.43 -6.42
CA ALA A 2 -56.56 26.04 -6.02
C ALA A 2 -56.16 25.05 -7.14
N SER A 3 -55.38 23.99 -6.96
CA SER A 3 -55.10 23.22 -5.76
C SER A 3 -53.98 22.21 -6.08
N THR A 4 -53.05 22.01 -5.14
CA THR A 4 -52.51 20.71 -4.67
C THR A 4 -52.26 19.55 -5.67
N CYS A 5 -51.02 19.07 -5.73
CA CYS A 5 -50.69 17.70 -5.29
C CYS A 5 -49.17 17.46 -5.19
N PHE A 6 -48.66 17.59 -3.97
CA PHE A 6 -47.41 16.97 -3.52
C PHE A 6 -47.69 15.48 -3.29
N PHE A 7 -47.07 14.58 -4.05
CA PHE A 7 -47.05 13.16 -3.69
C PHE A 7 -45.66 12.78 -3.19
N ARG A 8 -45.53 12.89 -1.86
CA ARG A 8 -44.39 12.48 -1.05
C ARG A 8 -44.48 10.96 -0.88
N LEU A 9 -43.76 10.19 -1.70
CA LEU A 9 -43.68 8.75 -1.52
C LEU A 9 -42.62 8.43 -0.46
N SER A 10 -43.09 8.33 0.78
CA SER A 10 -42.39 7.74 1.91
C SER A 10 -42.33 6.22 1.73
N LEU A 11 -41.19 5.67 1.34
CA LEU A 11 -40.95 4.24 1.41
C LEU A 11 -40.44 3.84 2.82
N PRO A 12 -41.04 2.82 3.44
CA PRO A 12 -40.63 2.33 4.76
C PRO A 12 -39.36 1.47 4.67
N LEU A 13 -38.39 1.78 5.52
CA LEU A 13 -37.19 0.99 5.78
C LEU A 13 -37.58 -0.36 6.43
N PRO A 14 -37.10 -1.51 5.94
CA PRO A 14 -37.25 -2.77 6.65
C PRO A 14 -36.25 -2.89 7.80
N LEU A 15 -36.81 -3.09 8.98
CA LEU A 15 -36.19 -3.39 10.26
C LEU A 15 -35.52 -4.77 10.20
N PHE A 16 -34.19 -4.83 10.10
CA PHE A 16 -33.45 -6.09 10.18
C PHE A 16 -33.13 -6.45 11.64
N PRO A 17 -33.44 -7.68 12.10
CA PRO A 17 -33.23 -8.09 13.48
C PRO A 17 -31.76 -8.34 13.81
N LEU A 18 -31.38 -7.86 14.99
CA LEU A 18 -30.11 -8.12 15.67
C LEU A 18 -29.92 -9.63 15.85
N LEU A 19 -28.99 -10.21 15.08
CA LEU A 19 -28.53 -11.57 15.30
C LEU A 19 -27.29 -11.53 16.19
N THR A 20 -27.49 -11.78 17.48
CA THR A 20 -26.42 -12.02 18.46
C THR A 20 -25.73 -13.34 18.16
N ARG A 21 -24.67 -13.29 17.33
CA ARG A 21 -23.77 -14.43 17.15
C ARG A 21 -22.70 -14.41 18.23
N ASN A 22 -23.00 -15.20 19.24
CA ASN A 22 -22.15 -15.70 20.31
C ASN A 22 -20.87 -16.33 19.70
N VAL A 23 -19.72 -15.66 19.85
CA VAL A 23 -18.41 -16.17 19.40
C VAL A 23 -17.70 -16.75 20.64
N PRO A 24 -17.41 -18.06 20.69
CA PRO A 24 -16.69 -18.62 21.81
C PRO A 24 -15.21 -18.19 21.77
N MET A 25 -14.83 -17.53 22.87
CA MET A 25 -13.48 -17.27 23.34
C MET A 25 -12.64 -18.55 23.30
N VAL A 26 -11.79 -18.69 22.28
CA VAL A 26 -10.81 -19.79 22.21
C VAL A 26 -9.50 -19.35 22.87
N ALA A 27 -9.25 -20.08 23.96
CA ALA A 27 -8.09 -20.13 24.83
C ALA A 27 -6.73 -19.87 24.15
N ILE A 28 -6.08 -18.82 24.64
CA ILE A 28 -4.63 -18.67 24.79
C ILE A 28 -3.99 -19.93 25.40
N HIS A 29 -3.40 -20.79 24.57
CA HIS A 29 -2.48 -21.81 25.06
C HIS A 29 -1.10 -21.23 25.26
N SER A 30 -0.80 -21.08 26.54
CA SER A 30 0.48 -20.78 27.15
C SER A 30 1.62 -21.67 26.67
N PHE A 31 2.80 -21.04 26.55
CA PHE A 31 4.09 -21.51 27.03
C PHE A 31 4.50 -22.96 26.72
N ALA A 32 5.40 -23.12 25.75
CA ALA A 32 6.37 -24.21 25.75
C ALA A 32 7.74 -23.67 26.21
N PRO A 33 8.27 -24.11 27.37
CA PRO A 33 9.63 -23.80 27.79
C PRO A 33 10.63 -24.77 27.14
N TYR A 34 11.47 -24.27 26.24
CA TYR A 34 12.62 -25.03 25.75
C TYR A 34 13.77 -24.94 26.76
N ARG A 35 13.98 -26.02 27.53
CA ARG A 35 15.03 -26.14 28.55
C ARG A 35 15.96 -27.32 28.20
N SER A 36 17.25 -27.01 27.95
CA SER A 36 18.45 -27.63 28.58
C SER A 36 18.73 -29.13 28.27
N MET A 37 19.92 -29.66 27.99
CA MET A 37 21.34 -29.28 27.91
C MET A 37 22.01 -30.30 26.96
N HIS A 38 23.23 -30.06 26.48
CA HIS A 38 24.37 -30.90 26.90
C HIS A 38 25.71 -30.27 26.52
N ARG A 39 26.62 -30.28 27.51
CA ARG A 39 28.02 -29.85 27.48
C ARG A 39 28.89 -30.76 26.61
N HIS A 40 29.89 -30.20 25.95
CA HIS A 40 31.28 -30.71 25.86
C HIS A 40 32.19 -29.50 25.58
N LEU A 41 32.92 -28.98 26.58
CA LEU A 41 34.31 -29.28 26.98
C LEU A 41 35.39 -28.87 25.95
N LEU A 42 36.06 -27.76 26.30
CA LEU A 42 37.44 -27.30 26.09
C LEU A 42 38.13 -27.48 24.72
N SER A 43 38.54 -26.34 24.16
CA SER A 43 39.96 -26.13 23.83
C SER A 43 40.34 -24.65 23.93
N SER A 44 41.41 -24.38 24.65
CA SER A 44 42.00 -23.08 24.94
C SER A 44 42.57 -22.40 23.68
N ALA A 45 42.35 -21.09 23.52
CA ALA A 45 43.32 -20.20 22.90
C ALA A 45 43.05 -18.71 23.24
N MET A 46 43.89 -18.18 24.12
CA MET A 46 44.47 -16.84 24.17
C MET A 46 43.62 -15.58 23.92
N ILE A 47 43.48 -14.84 25.01
CA ILE A 47 43.07 -13.43 25.10
C ILE A 47 44.17 -12.53 24.51
N PRO A 48 43.80 -11.43 23.85
CA PRO A 48 44.32 -10.13 24.29
C PRO A 48 43.20 -9.10 24.52
N ARG A 49 43.22 -8.48 25.71
CA ARG A 49 42.71 -7.11 25.93
C ARG A 49 43.87 -6.14 25.61
N PRO A 50 43.69 -4.80 25.51
CA PRO A 50 42.50 -3.97 25.77
C PRO A 50 42.26 -2.94 24.63
N ASN A 51 41.18 -2.16 24.53
CA ASN A 51 40.85 -0.98 25.32
C ASN A 51 39.54 -0.37 24.77
N HIS A 52 38.63 -0.04 25.68
CA HIS A 52 37.90 1.23 25.75
C HIS A 52 37.53 1.93 24.42
N LEU A 53 36.34 1.64 23.88
CA LEU A 53 35.34 2.66 23.56
C LEU A 53 33.99 1.99 23.19
N SER A 54 32.94 2.51 23.79
CA SER A 54 31.54 2.16 23.59
C SER A 54 31.09 2.31 22.13
N CYS A 55 30.75 1.21 21.45
CA CYS A 55 29.82 1.29 20.32
C CYS A 55 28.41 1.03 20.85
N ILE A 56 27.79 2.11 21.30
CA ILE A 56 26.34 2.22 21.42
C ILE A 56 25.70 1.71 20.13
N ARG A 57 24.77 0.77 20.31
CA ARG A 57 23.90 0.21 19.28
C ARG A 57 22.98 1.32 18.78
N SER A 58 23.41 2.08 17.79
CA SER A 58 22.53 3.01 17.08
C SER A 58 21.49 2.20 16.32
N MET A 59 20.25 2.22 16.83
CA MET A 59 19.08 1.98 16.00
C MET A 59 19.02 3.13 15.01
N SER A 60 19.51 2.89 13.79
CA SER A 60 19.33 3.81 12.69
C SER A 60 17.87 3.71 12.26
N SER A 61 17.04 4.61 12.78
CA SER A 61 15.78 4.96 12.15
C SER A 61 16.11 5.41 10.73
N ASN A 62 15.76 4.60 9.74
CA ASN A 62 15.78 5.02 8.34
C ASN A 62 14.71 6.09 8.14
N ALA A 63 15.04 7.33 8.51
CA ALA A 63 14.45 8.50 7.90
C ALA A 63 15.17 8.67 6.55
N SER A 64 14.64 8.02 5.51
CA SER A 64 15.07 8.30 4.14
C SER A 64 14.44 9.62 3.70
N ALA A 65 15.19 10.70 3.84
CA ALA A 65 14.98 11.92 3.10
C ALA A 65 16.23 12.21 2.27
N GLU A 66 15.97 12.55 1.00
CA GLU A 66 16.87 13.07 -0.04
C GLU A 66 17.88 12.12 -0.72
N GLU A 67 17.47 11.65 -1.90
CA GLU A 67 18.26 11.80 -3.13
C GLU A 67 17.25 12.08 -4.26
N ALA A 68 17.35 13.25 -4.90
CA ALA A 68 16.50 13.64 -6.03
C ALA A 68 16.90 12.84 -7.27
N GLY A 69 16.40 11.60 -7.37
CA GLY A 69 16.72 10.72 -8.49
C GLY A 69 15.96 9.40 -8.39
N VAL A 70 15.07 9.19 -9.37
CA VAL A 70 14.30 7.95 -9.63
C VAL A 70 13.43 7.48 -8.44
N PRO A 71 12.09 7.37 -8.60
CA PRO A 71 11.23 6.88 -7.53
C PRO A 71 11.65 5.47 -7.10
N ARG A 72 11.65 5.23 -5.78
CA ARG A 72 12.00 3.93 -5.20
C ARG A 72 11.02 2.87 -5.69
N SER A 73 11.51 1.78 -6.30
CA SER A 73 10.67 0.64 -6.70
C SER A 73 10.77 -0.51 -5.69
N VAL A 74 9.63 -1.10 -5.32
CA VAL A 74 9.51 -2.12 -4.28
C VAL A 74 8.72 -3.35 -4.75
N PRO A 75 8.95 -4.55 -4.21
CA PRO A 75 8.11 -5.72 -4.50
C PRO A 75 6.71 -5.58 -3.89
N VAL A 76 5.73 -6.29 -4.46
CA VAL A 76 4.32 -6.23 -4.04
C VAL A 76 4.08 -6.55 -2.57
N ALA A 77 4.85 -7.46 -1.98
CA ALA A 77 4.74 -7.79 -0.55
C ALA A 77 5.06 -6.58 0.34
N VAL A 78 6.13 -5.84 0.01
CA VAL A 78 6.50 -4.61 0.71
C VAL A 78 5.48 -3.51 0.45
N ALA A 79 4.95 -3.42 -0.78
CA ALA A 79 3.89 -2.47 -1.10
C ALA A 79 2.62 -2.71 -0.26
N HIS A 80 2.27 -3.97 0.00
CA HIS A 80 1.17 -4.32 0.89
C HIS A 80 1.42 -3.87 2.33
N GLU A 81 2.60 -4.13 2.87
CA GLU A 81 2.97 -3.66 4.22
C GLU A 81 2.90 -2.12 4.33
N LEU A 82 3.34 -1.40 3.28
CA LEU A 82 3.22 0.06 3.23
C LEU A 82 1.75 0.50 3.17
N LEU A 83 0.90 -0.19 2.41
CA LEU A 83 -0.53 0.09 2.37
C LEU A 83 -1.19 -0.10 3.76
N GLU A 84 -0.83 -1.17 4.47
CA GLU A 84 -1.28 -1.41 5.86
C GLU A 84 -0.74 -0.36 6.84
N ALA A 85 0.45 0.18 6.59
CA ALA A 85 1.02 1.28 7.35
C ALA A 85 0.33 2.65 7.08
N GLY A 86 -0.65 2.70 6.18
CA GLY A 86 -1.46 3.89 5.89
C GLY A 86 -0.99 4.70 4.69
N HIS A 87 -0.05 4.17 3.89
CA HIS A 87 0.32 4.80 2.62
C HIS A 87 -0.86 4.72 1.64
N ARG A 88 -0.96 5.69 0.73
CA ARG A 88 -2.07 5.76 -0.21
C ARG A 88 -1.72 5.07 -1.51
N TYR A 89 -2.59 4.21 -2.02
CA TYR A 89 -2.38 3.52 -3.28
C TYR A 89 -2.99 4.30 -4.45
N LEU A 90 -2.16 4.65 -5.43
CA LEU A 90 -2.53 5.26 -6.70
C LEU A 90 -2.45 4.22 -7.83
N ASP A 91 -3.59 3.81 -8.35
CA ASP A 91 -3.67 2.93 -9.52
C ASP A 91 -3.74 3.76 -10.80
N VAL A 92 -2.72 3.65 -11.65
CA VAL A 92 -2.62 4.41 -12.91
C VAL A 92 -3.13 3.66 -14.14
N ARG A 93 -3.81 2.53 -13.96
CA ARG A 93 -4.45 1.77 -15.04
C ARG A 93 -5.70 2.48 -15.56
N THR A 94 -6.24 1.98 -16.67
CA THR A 94 -7.53 2.46 -17.19
C THR A 94 -8.67 2.08 -16.25
N GLU A 95 -9.75 2.85 -16.26
CA GLU A 95 -10.95 2.59 -15.43
C GLU A 95 -11.55 1.19 -15.68
N GLY A 96 -11.49 0.70 -16.92
CA GLY A 96 -11.95 -0.66 -17.27
C GLY A 96 -11.10 -1.76 -16.62
N GLU A 97 -9.79 -1.55 -16.50
CA GLU A 97 -8.91 -2.46 -15.77
C GLU A 97 -9.16 -2.40 -14.26
N PHE A 98 -9.38 -1.19 -13.72
CA PHE A 98 -9.59 -0.96 -12.29
C PHE A 98 -10.91 -1.56 -11.79
N SER A 99 -12.01 -1.34 -12.51
CA SER A 99 -13.34 -1.90 -12.21
C SER A 99 -13.41 -3.43 -12.29
N SER A 100 -12.48 -4.07 -13.00
CA SER A 100 -12.37 -5.53 -13.03
C SER A 100 -11.74 -6.11 -11.75
N GLY A 101 -11.01 -5.29 -11.00
CA GLY A 101 -10.34 -5.64 -9.76
C GLY A 101 -9.15 -4.72 -9.47
N HIS A 102 -8.98 -4.35 -8.20
CA HIS A 102 -7.93 -3.45 -7.73
C HIS A 102 -7.52 -3.75 -6.29
N ALA A 103 -6.40 -3.18 -5.83
CA ALA A 103 -5.99 -3.27 -4.43
C ALA A 103 -7.00 -2.52 -3.53
N VAL A 104 -7.21 -3.02 -2.31
CA VAL A 104 -8.16 -2.43 -1.34
C VAL A 104 -7.84 -0.95 -1.09
N GLY A 105 -8.86 -0.09 -1.16
CA GLY A 105 -8.71 1.35 -0.91
C GLY A 105 -7.85 2.10 -1.95
N ALA A 106 -7.53 1.49 -3.08
CA ALA A 106 -6.81 2.14 -4.16
C ALA A 106 -7.64 3.26 -4.81
N VAL A 107 -6.98 4.35 -5.17
CA VAL A 107 -7.57 5.45 -5.94
C VAL A 107 -7.13 5.32 -7.39
N ASN A 108 -8.08 5.29 -8.33
CA ASN A 108 -7.76 5.23 -9.75
C ASN A 108 -7.64 6.63 -10.36
N ILE A 109 -6.47 6.93 -10.94
CA ILE A 109 -6.27 8.09 -11.81
C ILE A 109 -5.50 7.60 -13.04
N PRO A 110 -6.18 7.37 -14.18
CA PRO A 110 -5.56 6.79 -15.35
C PRO A 110 -4.43 7.66 -15.90
N TYR A 111 -3.24 7.07 -16.04
CA TYR A 111 -2.11 7.75 -16.70
C TYR A 111 -2.27 7.75 -18.23
N MET A 112 -2.97 6.76 -18.76
CA MET A 112 -3.28 6.64 -20.18
C MET A 112 -4.72 6.16 -20.36
N PHE A 113 -5.37 6.68 -21.40
CA PHE A 113 -6.69 6.26 -21.84
C PHE A 113 -6.60 5.31 -23.03
N LYS A 114 -7.55 4.39 -23.12
CA LYS A 114 -7.71 3.51 -24.28
C LYS A 114 -8.58 4.22 -25.32
N SER A 115 -8.04 4.40 -26.51
CA SER A 115 -8.71 4.99 -27.68
C SER A 115 -8.73 3.98 -28.84
N ASN A 116 -9.51 4.27 -29.88
CA ASN A 116 -9.61 3.42 -31.09
C ASN A 116 -8.25 3.25 -31.79
N SER A 117 -7.35 4.22 -31.65
CA SER A 117 -6.01 4.21 -32.25
C SER A 117 -4.91 3.68 -31.31
N GLY A 118 -5.27 3.15 -30.13
CA GLY A 118 -4.32 2.66 -29.14
C GLY A 118 -4.40 3.39 -27.79
N MET A 119 -3.28 3.47 -27.08
CA MET A 119 -3.20 4.14 -25.77
C MET A 119 -2.70 5.58 -25.94
N SER A 120 -3.42 6.53 -25.34
CA SER A 120 -3.07 7.95 -25.36
C SER A 120 -2.83 8.46 -23.93
N LYS A 121 -1.81 9.29 -23.71
CA LYS A 121 -1.53 9.88 -22.39
C LYS A 121 -2.68 10.76 -21.93
N ASN A 122 -3.01 10.70 -20.64
CA ASN A 122 -3.96 11.62 -20.00
C ASN A 122 -3.29 13.01 -19.83
N PRO A 123 -3.78 14.07 -20.49
CA PRO A 123 -3.23 15.42 -20.33
C PRO A 123 -3.53 16.03 -18.95
N ASN A 124 -4.57 15.57 -18.27
CA ASN A 124 -5.03 16.10 -16.98
C ASN A 124 -4.51 15.31 -15.78
N PHE A 125 -3.69 14.27 -16.00
CA PHE A 125 -3.20 13.36 -14.96
C PHE A 125 -2.66 14.11 -13.72
N MET A 126 -1.77 15.07 -13.94
CA MET A 126 -1.17 15.84 -12.84
C MET A 126 -2.19 16.66 -12.04
N GLN A 127 -3.17 17.26 -12.72
CA GLN A 127 -4.21 18.06 -12.07
C GLN A 127 -5.14 17.19 -11.22
N GLU A 128 -5.51 16.02 -11.72
CA GLU A 128 -6.34 15.05 -11.00
C GLU A 128 -5.60 14.50 -9.75
N VAL A 129 -4.30 14.20 -9.89
CA VAL A 129 -3.48 13.75 -8.75
C VAL A 129 -3.38 14.85 -7.70
N LEU A 130 -3.07 16.10 -8.07
CA LEU A 130 -2.97 17.21 -7.13
C LEU A 130 -4.31 17.57 -6.45
N SER A 131 -5.43 17.24 -7.08
CA SER A 131 -6.77 17.44 -6.49
C SER A 131 -7.08 16.39 -5.42
N THR A 132 -6.42 15.23 -5.49
CA THR A 132 -6.72 14.06 -4.63
C THR A 132 -5.62 13.78 -3.61
N PHE A 133 -4.38 14.16 -3.91
CA PHE A 133 -3.18 13.88 -3.13
C PHE A 133 -2.39 15.16 -2.86
N LYS A 134 -1.77 15.22 -1.67
CA LYS A 134 -0.83 16.28 -1.33
C LYS A 134 0.58 15.85 -1.72
N LYS A 135 1.48 16.82 -1.92
CA LYS A 135 2.86 16.55 -2.31
C LYS A 135 3.68 15.82 -1.23
N ASP A 136 3.30 16.02 0.02
CA ASP A 136 3.90 15.39 1.20
C ASP A 136 3.22 14.06 1.58
N ASP A 137 2.22 13.60 0.81
CA ASP A 137 1.60 12.31 1.05
C ASP A 137 2.57 11.19 0.67
N GLU A 138 2.55 10.11 1.45
CA GLU A 138 3.22 8.86 1.11
C GLU A 138 2.35 8.06 0.13
N ILE A 139 2.79 7.98 -1.14
CA ILE A 139 2.01 7.45 -2.25
C ILE A 139 2.72 6.24 -2.85
N ILE A 140 1.99 5.14 -2.91
CA ILE A 140 2.38 3.94 -3.63
C ILE A 140 1.73 3.99 -5.02
N VAL A 141 2.51 3.89 -6.08
CA VAL A 141 2.04 3.96 -7.47
C VAL A 141 2.10 2.58 -8.10
N GLY A 142 0.96 2.08 -8.58
CA GLY A 142 0.83 0.78 -9.21
C GLY A 142 0.21 0.86 -10.61
N CYS A 143 0.62 -0.04 -11.50
CA CYS A 143 -0.06 -0.26 -12.77
C CYS A 143 -0.26 -1.76 -13.02
N LEU A 144 -0.48 -2.20 -14.27
CA LEU A 144 -0.63 -3.64 -14.54
C LEU A 144 0.66 -4.43 -14.27
N SER A 145 1.80 -3.97 -14.80
CA SER A 145 3.07 -4.73 -14.80
C SER A 145 4.32 -3.92 -14.37
N GLY A 146 4.15 -2.67 -13.94
CA GLY A 146 5.23 -1.76 -13.47
C GLY A 146 5.67 -0.67 -14.47
N LYS A 147 5.45 -0.84 -15.78
CA LYS A 147 5.96 0.14 -16.78
C LYS A 147 5.30 1.51 -16.72
N ARG A 148 3.95 1.53 -16.66
CA ARG A 148 3.17 2.79 -16.61
C ARG A 148 3.38 3.52 -15.28
N SER A 149 3.45 2.77 -14.18
CA SER A 149 3.65 3.31 -12.84
C SER A 149 5.04 3.93 -12.69
N SER A 150 6.10 3.33 -13.22
CA SER A 150 7.44 3.92 -13.20
C SER A 150 7.51 5.29 -13.90
N MET A 151 6.85 5.43 -15.07
CA MET A 151 6.75 6.72 -15.76
C MET A 151 5.96 7.75 -14.95
N ALA A 152 4.79 7.36 -14.44
CA ALA A 152 3.95 8.23 -13.63
C ALA A 152 4.67 8.67 -12.34
N ALA A 153 5.33 7.74 -11.65
CA ALA A 153 6.10 8.00 -10.44
C ALA A 153 7.26 8.96 -10.70
N THR A 154 7.92 8.86 -11.85
CA THR A 154 8.97 9.80 -12.26
C THR A 154 8.39 11.20 -12.49
N GLU A 155 7.24 11.30 -13.16
CA GLU A 155 6.56 12.58 -13.40
C GLU A 155 6.08 13.23 -12.09
N LEU A 156 5.56 12.44 -11.15
CA LEU A 156 5.18 12.92 -9.82
C LEU A 156 6.40 13.39 -9.02
N SER A 157 7.49 12.62 -9.05
CA SER A 157 8.74 13.01 -8.37
C SER A 157 9.26 14.35 -8.92
N ASN A 158 9.26 14.51 -10.26
CA ASN A 158 9.66 15.76 -10.91
C ASN A 158 8.72 16.94 -10.59
N ALA A 159 7.45 16.68 -10.27
CA ALA A 159 6.49 17.68 -9.83
C ALA A 159 6.64 18.07 -8.34
N GLY A 160 7.57 17.44 -7.63
CA GLY A 160 7.90 17.73 -6.24
C GLY A 160 7.11 16.91 -5.22
N PHE A 161 6.60 15.74 -5.60
CA PHE A 161 6.11 14.77 -4.62
C PHE A 161 7.30 14.08 -3.94
N THR A 162 7.29 14.01 -2.62
CA THR A 162 8.43 13.53 -1.83
C THR A 162 8.32 12.05 -1.44
N GLY A 163 7.10 11.56 -1.21
CA GLY A 163 6.82 10.21 -0.73
C GLY A 163 6.44 9.20 -1.82
N ILE A 164 7.04 9.25 -3.02
CA ILE A 164 6.65 8.37 -4.14
C ILE A 164 7.38 7.02 -4.08
N THR A 165 6.60 5.93 -4.06
CA THR A 165 7.09 4.55 -4.17
C THR A 165 6.40 3.84 -5.33
N ASP A 166 7.16 3.30 -6.29
CA ASP A 166 6.64 2.48 -7.40
C ASP A 166 6.56 0.99 -7.01
N ILE A 167 5.52 0.30 -7.48
CA ILE A 167 5.37 -1.15 -7.29
C ILE A 167 5.93 -1.92 -8.49
N SER A 168 7.01 -2.65 -8.24
CA SER A 168 7.53 -3.63 -9.19
C SER A 168 6.58 -4.82 -9.35
N GLY A 169 6.32 -5.23 -10.60
CA GLY A 169 5.38 -6.31 -10.95
C GLY A 169 3.92 -5.86 -11.03
N GLY A 170 3.56 -4.72 -10.45
CA GLY A 170 2.22 -4.12 -10.53
C GLY A 170 1.10 -5.02 -10.00
N TYR A 171 -0.12 -4.81 -10.51
CA TYR A 171 -1.32 -5.53 -10.13
C TYR A 171 -1.27 -7.01 -10.48
N SER A 172 -0.58 -7.41 -11.57
CA SER A 172 -0.41 -8.83 -11.91
C SER A 172 0.28 -9.59 -10.77
N ALA A 173 1.41 -9.06 -10.27
CA ALA A 173 2.12 -9.66 -9.15
C ALA A 173 1.28 -9.58 -7.84
N TRP A 174 0.47 -8.53 -7.67
CA TRP A 174 -0.41 -8.40 -6.50
C TRP A 174 -1.41 -9.57 -6.41
N VAL A 175 -2.05 -9.89 -7.53
CA VAL A 175 -3.00 -11.01 -7.62
C VAL A 175 -2.30 -12.36 -7.51
N GLU A 176 -1.13 -12.53 -8.15
CA GLU A 176 -0.35 -13.76 -8.06
C GLU A 176 0.08 -14.10 -6.62
N ASN A 177 0.33 -13.08 -5.79
CA ASN A 177 0.66 -13.26 -4.38
C ASN A 177 -0.58 -13.44 -3.49
N GLY A 178 -1.79 -13.45 -4.06
CA GLY A 178 -3.04 -13.63 -3.32
C GLY A 178 -3.35 -12.49 -2.36
N LEU A 179 -2.85 -11.28 -2.64
CA LEU A 179 -3.07 -10.11 -1.80
C LEU A 179 -4.54 -9.63 -1.91
N PRO A 180 -5.08 -8.94 -0.89
CA PRO A 180 -6.47 -8.49 -0.87
C PRO A 180 -6.83 -7.59 -2.06
N THR A 181 -8.01 -7.81 -2.64
CA THR A 181 -8.52 -7.02 -3.78
C THR A 181 -10.01 -6.71 -3.64
N GLU A 182 -10.43 -5.61 -4.27
CA GLU A 182 -11.81 -5.11 -4.33
C GLU A 182 -12.24 -4.87 -5.78
N LYS A 183 -13.55 -4.67 -6.00
CA LYS A 183 -14.18 -4.42 -7.30
C LYS A 183 -15.22 -3.31 -7.17
#